data_AF-A0A927MXI0-F1
#
_entry.id   AF-A0A927MXI0-F1
#
_cell.length_a   1.000
_cell.length_b   1.000
_cell.length_c   1.000
_cell.angle_alpha   90.00
_cell.angle_beta   90.00
_cell.angle_gamma   90.00
#
_symmetry.space_group_name_H-M   'P 1'
#
loop_
_entity.id
_entity.type
_entity.pdbx_description
1 polymer ?
#
loop_
_entity_poly.entity_id
_entity_poly.type
_entity_poly.pdbx_seq_one_letter_code
_entity_poly.pdbx_strand_id
1 'polypeptide(L)' 'MSLDPTGQGRKRWTQRWKAPLNAFQIALEGRLTPANN' A
#
# COMPACT_ATOMS: atom_id res chain seq x y z
N MET A 1 23.98 -8.97 -6.78
CA MET A 1 24.07 -7.65 -6.11
C MET A 1 22.67 -7.31 -5.58
N SER A 2 22.51 -6.94 -4.30
CA SER A 2 21.18 -6.71 -3.69
C SER A 2 20.56 -5.40 -4.19
N LEU A 3 19.24 -5.42 -4.48
CA LEU A 3 18.48 -4.28 -5.02
C LEU A 3 18.30 -3.12 -4.03
N ASP A 4 18.35 -3.39 -2.73
CA ASP A 4 18.32 -2.36 -1.68
C ASP A 4 19.08 -2.88 -0.45
N PRO A 5 20.42 -2.87 -0.45
CA PRO A 5 21.24 -3.46 0.61
C PRO A 5 21.08 -2.75 1.96
N THR A 6 20.53 -1.53 1.97
CA THR A 6 20.32 -0.73 3.19
C THR A 6 18.84 -0.64 3.61
N GLY A 7 17.91 -1.14 2.79
CA GLY A 7 16.47 -1.07 3.06
C GLY A 7 15.88 0.35 3.00
N GLN A 8 16.65 1.33 2.51
CA GLN A 8 16.27 2.74 2.52
C GLN A 8 15.21 3.04 1.46
N GLY A 9 15.24 2.33 0.33
CA GLY A 9 14.22 2.39 -0.71
C GLY A 9 12.87 1.93 -0.18
N ARG A 10 12.85 0.79 0.53
CA ARG A 10 11.65 0.28 1.20
C ARG A 10 11.09 1.28 2.21
N LYS A 11 11.94 1.85 3.08
CA LYS A 11 11.51 2.84 4.08
C LYS A 11 10.89 4.10 3.44
N ARG A 12 11.49 4.62 2.37
CA ARG A 12 10.99 5.80 1.65
C ARG A 12 9.66 5.51 0.97
N TRP A 13 9.52 4.35 0.36
CA TRP A 13 8.28 3.93 -0.28
C TRP A 13 7.14 3.81 0.73
N THR A 14 7.35 3.11 1.84
CA THR A 14 6.31 2.95 2.88
C THR A 14 5.89 4.29 3.47
N GLN A 15 6.82 5.21 3.73
CA GLN A 15 6.49 6.55 4.24
C GLN A 15 5.68 7.35 3.22
N ARG A 16 6.07 7.34 1.93
CA ARG A 16 5.39 8.10 0.88
C ARG A 16 3.97 7.59 0.61
N TRP A 17 3.73 6.30 0.77
CA TRP A 17 2.45 5.68 0.40
C TRP A 17 1.52 5.39 1.58
N LYS A 18 1.94 5.56 2.84
CA LYS A 18 1.11 5.24 4.02
C LYS A 18 -0.23 6.00 4.03
N ALA A 19 -0.22 7.33 3.89
CA ALA A 19 -1.44 8.13 3.93
C ALA A 19 -2.38 7.87 2.73
N PRO A 20 -1.89 7.82 1.48
CA PRO A 20 -2.72 7.43 0.34
C PRO A 20 -3.35 6.05 0.50
N LEU A 21 -2.60 5.03 0.94
CA LEU A 21 -3.11 3.67 1.12
C LEU A 21 -4.19 3.60 2.21
N ASN A 22 -4.01 4.32 3.31
CA ASN A 22 -5.04 4.44 4.35
C ASN A 22 -6.31 5.10 3.79
N ALA A 23 -6.17 6.15 2.98
CA ALA A 23 -7.31 6.81 2.34
C ALA A 23 -8.04 5.88 1.35
N PHE A 24 -7.30 5.07 0.59
CA PHE A 24 -7.90 4.07 -0.30
C PHE A 24 -8.68 3.01 0.48
N GLN A 25 -8.15 2.54 1.61
CA GLN A 25 -8.83 1.55 2.45
C GLN A 25 -10.18 2.06 2.94
N ILE A 26 -10.27 3.33 3.36
CA ILE A 26 -11.51 3.97 3.80
C ILE A 26 -12.45 4.20 2.62
N ALA A 27 -11.94 4.74 1.50
CA ALA A 27 -12.75 5.10 0.34
C ALA A 27 -13.36 3.89 -0.38
N LEU A 28 -12.74 2.71 -0.24
CA LEU A 28 -13.15 1.46 -0.88
C LEU A 28 -13.71 0.44 0.13
N GLU A 29 -13.92 0.85 1.37
CA GLU A 29 -14.53 0.01 2.41
C GLU A 29 -15.91 -0.47 1.94
N GLY A 30 -16.15 -1.79 1.97
CA GLY A 30 -17.40 -2.40 1.51
C GLY A 30 -17.57 -2.53 -0.01
N ARG A 31 -16.62 -2.05 -0.84
CA ARG A 31 -16.65 -2.21 -2.31
C ARG A 31 -15.88 -3.42 -2.85
N LEU A 32 -15.13 -4.11 -1.99
CA LEU A 32 -14.28 -5.24 -2.37
C LEU A 32 -14.91 -6.62 -2.14
N THR A 33 -16.19 -6.71 -1.79
CA THR A 33 -16.90 -7.98 -1.84
C THR A 33 -17.21 -8.34 -3.29
N PRO A 34 -16.57 -9.37 -3.88
CA PRO A 34 -17.07 -9.90 -5.14
C PRO A 34 -18.51 -10.36 -4.90
N ALA A 35 -19.46 -9.77 -5.61
CA ALA A 35 -20.81 -10.30 -5.68
C ALA A 35 -20.68 -11.67 -6.35
N ASN A 36 -20.77 -12.73 -5.55
CA ASN A 36 -20.74 -14.10 -6.00
C ASN A 36 -21.91 -14.28 -6.97
N ASN A 37 -21.61 -14.50 -8.25
CA ASN A 37 -22.60 -14.77 -9.30
C ASN A 37 -22.75 -16.28 -9.44
#